data_AF-A0A7K2KJA1-F1
#
_entry.id   AF-A0A7K2KJA1-F1
#
_cell.length_a   1.000
_cell.length_b   1.000
_cell.length_c   1.000
_cell.angle_alpha   90.00
_cell.angle_beta   90.00
_cell.angle_gamma   90.00
#
_symmetry.space_group_name_H-M   'P 1'
#
loop_
_entity.id
_entity.type
_entity.pdbx_description
1 polymer ?
#
loop_
_entity_poly.entity_id
_entity_poly.type
_entity_poly.pdbx_seq_one_letter_code
_entity_poly.pdbx_strand_id
1 'polypeptide(L)'
;ERLRDRPAPASAVVGGTDDRVELQSLGTGRRVRGALAVGTGAPLGTAERYAVHSAIALLTLTTERSRSLQAAEHRLGAAVLQLMLAGQSDHARAVAGDVYGGLLDAPFRLLVAEAAGPEPAGEPPLQVLAEALESAAARAGEAVLTVPESEQRLVVLAGDTGAVVAACAGYAERDADDAGITIGLSAPAGPVTAAGAYKQAEQALSVARRRGKALVEHEDLATGSVLPLLADDAVRAFADGMLRALRDHDATGRGDLVASLRAWLSRHGQWDAAAADLGVHRHTLRYRMRRVEEILGRSLDDPDVRMELWLALKATGEGGAE
;
A
#
# COMPACT_ATOMS: atom_id res chain seq x y z
N GLU A 1 27.64 -3.97 -20.42
CA GLU A 1 28.15 -5.06 -19.56
C GLU A 1 29.64 -4.96 -19.23
N ARG A 2 30.56 -4.97 -20.22
CA ARG A 2 32.03 -5.00 -19.99
C ARG A 2 32.63 -3.97 -19.00
N LEU A 3 31.95 -2.84 -18.79
CA LEU A 3 32.36 -1.81 -17.84
C LEU A 3 31.93 -2.08 -16.39
N ARG A 4 30.88 -2.86 -16.16
CA ARG A 4 30.35 -3.17 -14.81
C ARG A 4 31.26 -4.10 -14.02
N ASP A 5 32.00 -4.98 -14.71
CA ASP A 5 32.88 -5.98 -14.09
C ASP A 5 34.30 -5.45 -13.76
N ARG A 6 34.59 -4.20 -14.14
CA ARG A 6 35.89 -3.55 -13.92
C ARG A 6 35.81 -2.54 -12.77
N PRO A 7 36.86 -2.44 -11.93
CA PRO A 7 36.91 -1.39 -10.93
C PRO A 7 36.94 -0.01 -11.61
N ALA A 8 36.08 0.88 -11.16
CA ALA A 8 36.04 2.27 -11.58
C ALA A 8 37.28 3.02 -11.07
N PRO A 9 37.84 3.95 -11.87
CA PRO A 9 37.39 4.33 -13.21
C PRO A 9 37.87 3.36 -14.31
N ALA A 10 36.94 2.93 -15.18
CA ALA A 10 37.18 2.12 -16.37
C ALA A 10 36.56 2.80 -17.60
N SER A 11 37.20 2.66 -18.76
CA SER A 11 36.73 3.24 -20.02
C SER A 11 36.49 2.20 -21.12
N ALA A 12 35.53 2.48 -21.99
CA ALA A 12 35.26 1.75 -23.22
C ALA A 12 34.94 2.73 -24.33
N VAL A 13 35.28 2.37 -25.57
CA VAL A 13 35.03 3.20 -26.75
C VAL A 13 34.09 2.44 -27.68
N VAL A 14 33.04 3.10 -28.14
CA VAL A 14 32.05 2.55 -29.08
C VAL A 14 31.86 3.57 -30.20
N GLY A 15 32.09 3.19 -31.46
CA GLY A 15 31.97 4.12 -32.59
C GLY A 15 32.51 3.61 -33.92
N GLY A 16 32.09 4.28 -35.00
CA GLY A 16 32.58 4.09 -36.38
C GLY A 16 33.67 5.11 -36.76
N THR A 17 33.98 5.25 -38.05
CA THR A 17 35.03 6.17 -38.53
C THR A 17 34.73 7.66 -38.31
N ASP A 18 33.45 8.05 -38.27
CA ASP A 18 33.02 9.45 -38.21
C ASP A 18 32.39 9.86 -36.86
N ASP A 19 31.79 8.93 -36.12
CA ASP A 19 31.18 9.17 -34.80
C ASP A 19 31.73 8.20 -33.76
N ARG A 20 32.31 8.75 -32.68
CA ARG A 20 32.91 8.01 -31.58
C ARG A 20 32.33 8.42 -30.25
N VAL A 21 31.92 7.43 -29.43
CA VAL A 21 31.47 7.63 -28.06
C VAL A 21 32.46 6.98 -27.10
N GLU A 22 33.05 7.77 -26.21
CA GLU A 22 33.81 7.25 -25.07
C GLU A 22 32.90 7.13 -23.84
N LEU A 23 32.78 5.91 -23.31
CA LEU A 23 32.06 5.60 -22.09
C LEU A 23 33.05 5.45 -20.93
N GLN A 24 32.83 6.20 -19.86
CA GLN A 24 33.68 6.20 -18.67
C GLN A 24 32.82 5.89 -17.44
N SER A 25 33.21 4.89 -16.64
CA SER A 25 32.47 4.55 -15.42
C SER A 25 32.68 5.62 -14.33
N LEU A 26 31.60 6.01 -13.66
CA LEU A 26 31.63 6.85 -12.46
C LEU A 26 31.57 5.96 -11.21
N GLY A 27 32.35 6.24 -10.17
CA GLY A 27 32.32 5.49 -8.91
C GLY A 27 33.71 5.23 -8.30
N THR A 28 33.71 4.67 -7.10
CA THR A 28 34.94 4.32 -6.37
C THR A 28 35.12 2.79 -6.27
N GLY A 29 36.27 2.28 -6.71
CA GLY A 29 36.61 0.86 -6.60
C GLY A 29 35.68 -0.05 -7.44
N ARG A 30 35.23 -1.18 -6.89
CA ARG A 30 34.43 -2.18 -7.63
C ARG A 30 32.95 -1.79 -7.87
N ARG A 31 32.50 -0.64 -7.39
CA ARG A 31 31.09 -0.23 -7.47
C ARG A 31 30.93 0.86 -8.54
N VAL A 32 30.62 0.44 -9.77
CA VAL A 32 30.22 1.37 -10.84
C VAL A 32 28.84 1.96 -10.48
N ARG A 33 28.76 3.28 -10.40
CA ARG A 33 27.58 4.05 -9.97
C ARG A 33 26.89 4.82 -11.10
N GLY A 34 27.51 4.88 -12.26
CA GLY A 34 26.99 5.51 -13.45
C GLY A 34 28.02 5.45 -14.59
N ALA A 35 27.70 6.06 -15.72
CA ALA A 35 28.64 6.22 -16.82
C ALA A 35 28.51 7.61 -17.44
N LEU A 36 29.65 8.23 -17.76
CA LEU A 36 29.73 9.42 -18.59
C LEU A 36 29.93 8.96 -20.05
N ALA A 37 29.03 9.35 -20.93
CA ALA A 37 29.17 9.15 -22.38
C ALA A 37 29.61 10.46 -23.03
N VAL A 38 30.76 10.45 -23.71
CA VAL A 38 31.31 11.61 -24.43
C VAL A 38 31.30 11.32 -25.92
N GLY A 39 30.45 12.02 -26.68
CA GLY A 39 30.40 11.94 -28.14
C GLY A 39 31.39 12.90 -28.79
N THR A 40 32.21 12.40 -29.71
CA THR A 40 33.24 13.16 -30.44
C THR A 40 33.35 12.72 -31.90
N GLY A 41 33.59 13.68 -32.80
CA GLY A 41 33.85 13.40 -34.22
C GLY A 41 35.31 13.02 -34.54
N ALA A 42 36.21 13.01 -33.54
CA ALA A 42 37.61 12.61 -33.69
C ALA A 42 38.16 12.08 -32.35
N PRO A 43 39.28 11.32 -32.35
CA PRO A 43 39.90 10.86 -31.10
C PRO A 43 40.30 12.04 -30.20
N LEU A 44 39.96 11.96 -28.92
CA LEU A 44 40.28 13.01 -27.95
C LEU A 44 41.78 13.32 -27.95
N GLY A 45 42.12 14.60 -28.00
CA GLY A 45 43.46 15.12 -27.75
C GLY A 45 43.84 15.04 -26.27
N THR A 46 45.08 15.38 -25.95
CA THR A 46 45.58 15.30 -24.56
C THR A 46 44.83 16.26 -23.62
N ALA A 47 44.56 17.49 -24.04
CA ALA A 47 43.81 18.46 -23.25
C ALA A 47 42.37 18.01 -22.96
N GLU A 48 41.70 17.46 -23.97
CA GLU A 48 40.31 16.97 -23.84
C GLU A 48 40.26 15.74 -22.92
N ARG A 49 41.25 14.84 -23.00
CA ARG A 49 41.39 13.74 -22.04
C ARG A 49 41.56 14.21 -20.60
N TYR A 50 42.33 15.28 -20.36
CA TYR A 50 42.45 15.86 -19.01
C TYR A 50 41.13 16.46 -18.51
N ALA A 51 40.38 17.13 -19.39
CA ALA A 51 39.06 17.66 -19.08
C ALA A 51 38.07 16.52 -18.73
N VAL A 52 38.05 15.45 -19.52
CA VAL A 52 37.19 14.27 -19.26
C VAL A 52 37.56 13.59 -17.94
N HIS A 53 38.84 13.37 -17.63
CA HIS A 53 39.24 12.81 -16.34
C HIS A 53 38.86 13.71 -15.15
N SER A 54 39.02 15.02 -15.29
CA SER A 54 38.61 15.98 -14.26
C SER A 54 37.09 15.95 -14.04
N ALA A 55 36.32 15.89 -15.14
CA ALA A 55 34.87 15.75 -15.08
C ALA A 55 34.46 14.44 -14.39
N ILE A 56 35.10 13.30 -14.69
CA ILE A 56 34.83 12.01 -14.03
C ILE A 56 35.09 12.08 -12.53
N ALA A 57 36.21 12.69 -12.11
CA ALA A 57 36.54 12.82 -10.69
C ALA A 57 35.49 13.69 -9.96
N LEU A 58 35.10 14.82 -10.54
CA LEU A 58 34.09 15.71 -9.97
C LEU A 58 32.70 15.08 -9.95
N LEU A 59 32.28 14.41 -11.04
CA LEU A 59 31.00 13.70 -11.14
C LEU A 59 30.96 12.53 -10.16
N THR A 60 32.05 11.77 -10.03
CA THR A 60 32.15 10.70 -9.04
C THR A 60 32.01 11.25 -7.63
N LEU A 61 32.75 12.31 -7.29
CA LEU A 61 32.70 12.93 -5.96
C LEU A 61 31.32 13.50 -5.63
N THR A 62 30.72 14.24 -6.56
CA THR A 62 29.39 14.84 -6.38
C THR A 62 28.32 13.76 -6.26
N THR A 63 28.36 12.71 -7.09
CA THR A 63 27.43 11.59 -7.00
C THR A 63 27.55 10.83 -5.68
N GLU A 64 28.77 10.54 -5.21
CA GLU A 64 28.99 9.89 -3.90
C GLU A 64 28.52 10.77 -2.74
N ARG A 65 28.78 12.09 -2.80
CA ARG A 65 28.31 13.03 -1.78
C ARG A 65 26.79 13.11 -1.74
N SER A 66 26.12 13.23 -2.89
CA SER A 66 24.66 13.27 -2.98
C SER A 66 24.02 11.97 -2.46
N ARG A 67 24.59 10.80 -2.81
CA ARG A 67 24.08 9.52 -2.30
C ARG A 67 24.31 9.33 -0.81
N SER A 68 25.46 9.76 -0.29
CA SER A 68 25.75 9.70 1.15
C SER A 68 24.76 10.57 1.93
N LEU A 69 24.47 11.76 1.41
CA LEU A 69 23.46 12.66 1.97
C LEU A 69 22.06 12.03 1.94
N GLN A 70 21.61 11.56 0.77
CA GLN A 70 20.30 10.91 0.64
C GLN A 70 20.16 9.69 1.55
N ALA A 71 21.21 8.87 1.68
CA ALA A 71 21.22 7.74 2.60
C ALA A 71 21.16 8.18 4.08
N ALA A 72 21.76 9.31 4.44
CA ALA A 72 21.67 9.87 5.78
C ALA A 72 20.27 10.46 6.04
N GLU A 73 19.68 11.15 5.08
CA GLU A 73 18.32 11.68 5.13
C GLU A 73 17.28 10.56 5.27
N HIS A 74 17.39 9.48 4.49
CA HIS A 74 16.51 8.32 4.64
C HIS A 74 16.66 7.65 6.01
N ARG A 75 17.87 7.56 6.57
CA ARG A 75 18.08 7.02 7.93
C ARG A 75 17.48 7.92 9.00
N LEU A 76 17.61 9.24 8.85
CA LEU A 76 16.98 10.21 9.74
C LEU A 76 15.46 10.07 9.67
N GLY A 77 14.89 10.05 8.47
CA GLY A 77 13.47 9.87 8.25
C GLY A 77 12.93 8.56 8.83
N ALA A 78 13.64 7.45 8.63
CA ALA A 78 13.28 6.17 9.22
C ALA A 78 13.31 6.20 10.77
N ALA A 79 14.32 6.85 11.36
CA ALA A 79 14.39 7.01 12.82
C ALA A 79 13.25 7.88 13.36
N VAL A 80 12.90 8.97 12.67
CA VAL A 80 11.77 9.84 13.01
C VAL A 80 10.45 9.07 12.95
N LEU A 81 10.22 8.31 11.87
CA LEU A 81 9.06 7.45 11.74
C LEU A 81 9.00 6.43 12.90
N GLN A 82 10.11 5.75 13.22
CA GLN A 82 10.16 4.80 14.34
C GLN A 82 9.81 5.45 15.69
N LEU A 83 10.34 6.64 15.97
CA LEU A 83 9.98 7.40 17.17
C LEU A 83 8.48 7.73 17.19
N MET A 84 7.92 8.13 16.05
CA MET A 84 6.50 8.42 15.92
C MET A 84 5.62 7.19 16.18
N LEU A 85 5.97 6.05 15.58
CA LEU A 85 5.26 4.78 15.76
C LEU A 85 5.42 4.22 17.19
N ALA A 86 6.50 4.57 17.88
CA ALA A 86 6.70 4.25 19.30
C ALA A 86 5.97 5.20 20.26
N GLY A 87 5.23 6.20 19.75
CA GLY A 87 4.54 7.23 20.54
C GLY A 87 5.47 8.31 21.12
N GLN A 88 6.74 8.34 20.71
CA GLN A 88 7.75 9.30 21.18
C GLN A 88 7.77 10.57 20.33
N SER A 89 6.60 11.19 20.14
CA SER A 89 6.43 12.36 19.26
C SER A 89 7.26 13.58 19.64
N ASP A 90 7.47 13.81 20.93
CA ASP A 90 8.33 14.90 21.41
C ASP A 90 9.81 14.68 21.06
N HIS A 91 10.29 13.43 21.06
CA HIS A 91 11.65 13.10 20.65
C HIS A 91 11.82 13.24 19.13
N ALA A 92 10.83 12.78 18.36
CA ALA A 92 10.81 12.96 16.92
C ALA A 92 10.91 14.45 16.54
N ARG A 93 10.11 15.30 17.20
CA ARG A 93 10.16 16.76 17.06
C ARG A 93 11.50 17.35 17.49
N ALA A 94 12.06 16.94 18.61
CA ALA A 94 13.34 17.46 19.08
C ALA A 94 14.50 17.14 18.11
N VAL A 95 14.45 15.99 17.44
CA VAL A 95 15.49 15.54 16.50
C VAL A 95 15.33 16.16 15.11
N ALA A 96 14.09 16.32 14.63
CA ALA A 96 13.84 16.64 13.23
C ALA A 96 12.83 17.77 12.99
N GLY A 97 12.50 18.55 14.02
CA GLY A 97 11.58 19.69 13.94
C GLY A 97 12.03 20.76 12.95
N ASP A 98 13.34 21.01 12.82
CA ASP A 98 13.86 21.98 11.83
C ASP A 98 13.69 21.50 10.38
N VAL A 99 13.59 20.19 10.17
CA VAL A 99 13.51 19.57 8.84
C VAL A 99 12.06 19.35 8.41
N TYR A 100 11.24 18.78 9.31
CA TYR A 100 9.85 18.40 9.01
C TYR A 100 8.82 19.38 9.59
N GLY A 101 9.23 20.30 10.47
CA GLY A 101 8.44 21.45 10.91
C GLY A 101 6.99 21.12 11.26
N GLY A 102 6.08 21.88 10.65
CA GLY A 102 4.63 21.79 10.86
C GLY A 102 4.03 20.40 10.61
N LEU A 103 4.71 19.50 9.88
CA LEU A 103 4.25 18.12 9.69
C LEU A 103 4.21 17.34 11.01
N LEU A 104 5.14 17.63 11.93
CA LEU A 104 5.22 16.97 13.23
C LEU A 104 4.33 17.66 14.29
N ASP A 105 3.72 18.81 13.97
CA ASP A 105 2.92 19.64 14.87
C ASP A 105 1.43 19.69 14.50
N ALA A 106 1.09 19.37 13.26
CA ALA A 106 -0.25 19.44 12.71
C ALA A 106 -0.82 18.03 12.43
N PRO A 107 -2.13 17.93 12.15
CA PRO A 107 -2.70 16.71 11.59
C PRO A 107 -2.02 16.30 10.28
N PHE A 108 -1.68 15.03 10.18
CA PHE A 108 -1.09 14.40 8.99
C PHE A 108 -1.88 13.16 8.60
N ARG A 109 -1.58 12.63 7.43
CA ARG A 109 -1.97 11.29 6.99
C ARG A 109 -0.74 10.43 6.76
N LEU A 110 -0.88 9.14 7.08
CA LEU A 110 0.10 8.12 6.73
C LEU A 110 -0.33 7.41 5.46
N LEU A 111 0.61 7.28 4.55
CA LEU A 111 0.49 6.53 3.31
C LEU A 111 1.42 5.33 3.40
N VAL A 112 0.90 4.15 3.05
CA VAL A 112 1.72 2.96 2.84
C VAL A 112 1.47 2.49 1.42
N ALA A 113 2.53 2.48 0.62
CA ALA A 113 2.51 2.02 -0.76
C ALA A 113 3.37 0.75 -0.91
N GLU A 114 2.87 -0.20 -1.70
CA GLU A 114 3.63 -1.38 -2.11
C GLU A 114 3.55 -1.61 -3.61
N ALA A 115 4.66 -2.05 -4.20
CA ALA A 115 4.71 -2.40 -5.61
C ALA A 115 4.31 -3.86 -5.84
N ALA A 116 3.58 -4.12 -6.92
CA ALA A 116 3.17 -5.45 -7.32
C ALA A 116 4.25 -6.13 -8.20
N GLY A 117 4.78 -7.27 -7.72
CA GLY A 117 5.62 -8.17 -8.54
C GLY A 117 7.11 -7.80 -8.65
N PRO A 118 7.92 -8.68 -9.27
CA PRO A 118 9.36 -8.47 -9.44
C PRO A 118 9.63 -7.44 -10.55
N GLU A 119 10.63 -6.59 -10.27
CA GLU A 119 11.00 -5.36 -10.98
C GLU A 119 10.65 -5.28 -12.47
N PRO A 120 9.92 -4.23 -12.92
CA PRO A 120 9.95 -3.86 -14.34
C PRO A 120 11.40 -3.49 -14.72
N ALA A 121 11.78 -3.71 -15.98
CA ALA A 121 13.12 -3.42 -16.50
C ALA A 121 13.50 -1.91 -16.56
N GLY A 122 12.82 -1.07 -15.78
CA GLY A 122 12.92 0.39 -15.73
C GLY A 122 13.21 0.93 -14.33
N GLU A 123 12.86 2.19 -14.07
CA GLU A 123 13.02 2.80 -12.74
C GLU A 123 12.09 2.14 -11.71
N PRO A 124 12.52 1.98 -10.44
CA PRO A 124 11.69 1.37 -9.41
C PRO A 124 10.40 2.19 -9.23
N PRO A 125 9.21 1.57 -9.34
CA PRO A 125 7.94 2.31 -9.38
C PRO A 125 7.71 3.14 -8.10
N LEU A 126 8.15 2.64 -6.94
CA LEU A 126 8.06 3.39 -5.69
C LEU A 126 9.00 4.60 -5.61
N GLN A 127 10.13 4.57 -6.33
CA GLN A 127 11.01 5.72 -6.42
C GLN A 127 10.36 6.84 -7.24
N VAL A 128 9.71 6.49 -8.36
CA VAL A 128 8.95 7.45 -9.17
C VAL A 128 7.81 8.07 -8.36
N LEU A 129 7.09 7.26 -7.58
CA LEU A 129 6.07 7.76 -6.66
C LEU A 129 6.67 8.71 -5.61
N ALA A 130 7.75 8.31 -4.93
CA ALA A 130 8.43 9.15 -3.94
C ALA A 130 8.83 10.52 -4.52
N GLU A 131 9.49 10.53 -5.68
CA GLU A 131 9.93 11.76 -6.36
C GLU A 131 8.75 12.64 -6.77
N ALA A 132 7.64 12.05 -7.21
CA ALA A 132 6.42 12.78 -7.56
C ALA A 132 5.78 13.45 -6.33
N LEU A 133 5.73 12.76 -5.20
CA LEU A 133 5.21 13.26 -3.92
C LEU A 133 6.10 14.37 -3.35
N GLU A 134 7.41 14.16 -3.33
CA GLU A 134 8.40 15.16 -2.90
C GLU A 134 8.38 16.41 -3.77
N SER A 135 8.26 16.24 -5.09
CA SER A 135 8.09 17.35 -6.03
C SER A 135 6.80 18.12 -5.80
N ALA A 136 5.71 17.45 -5.43
CA ALA A 136 4.45 18.10 -5.07
C ALA A 136 4.58 18.91 -3.79
N ALA A 137 5.21 18.33 -2.75
CA ALA A 137 5.48 18.99 -1.48
C ALA A 137 6.33 20.26 -1.69
N ALA A 138 7.43 20.14 -2.45
CA ALA A 138 8.35 21.24 -2.72
C ALA A 138 7.67 22.41 -3.45
N ARG A 139 6.79 22.12 -4.43
CA ARG A 139 6.03 23.17 -5.13
C ARG A 139 5.02 23.89 -4.23
N ALA A 140 4.45 23.18 -3.27
CA ALA A 140 3.49 23.74 -2.32
C ALA A 140 4.16 24.40 -1.10
N GLY A 141 5.47 24.23 -0.92
CA GLY A 141 6.17 24.65 0.30
C GLY A 141 5.79 23.81 1.52
N GLU A 142 5.36 22.57 1.30
CA GLU A 142 4.95 21.62 2.35
C GLU A 142 6.11 20.70 2.73
N ALA A 143 6.14 20.28 3.99
CA ALA A 143 7.03 19.22 4.43
C ALA A 143 6.41 17.84 4.15
N VAL A 144 7.24 16.91 3.70
CA VAL A 144 6.89 15.50 3.52
C VAL A 144 8.02 14.66 4.09
N LEU A 145 7.67 13.55 4.73
CA LEU A 145 8.62 12.55 5.18
C LEU A 145 8.38 11.27 4.37
N THR A 146 9.34 10.94 3.52
CA THR A 146 9.34 9.72 2.69
C THR A 146 10.34 8.71 3.28
N VAL A 147 9.87 7.50 3.56
CA VAL A 147 10.68 6.43 4.15
C VAL A 147 10.54 5.15 3.32
N PRO A 148 11.53 4.81 2.49
CA PRO A 148 11.59 3.51 1.86
C PRO A 148 11.97 2.43 2.90
N GLU A 149 11.05 1.53 3.22
CA GLU A 149 11.31 0.39 4.11
C GLU A 149 12.00 -0.78 3.37
N SER A 150 11.65 -0.96 2.09
CA SER A 150 12.27 -1.94 1.19
C SER A 150 12.13 -1.48 -0.27
N GLU A 151 12.66 -2.24 -1.22
CA GLU A 151 12.48 -1.97 -2.66
C GLU A 151 11.00 -2.04 -3.10
N GLN A 152 10.16 -2.70 -2.31
CA GLN A 152 8.75 -2.93 -2.59
C GLN A 152 7.82 -2.24 -1.60
N ARG A 153 8.34 -1.46 -0.64
CA ARG A 153 7.52 -0.81 0.38
C ARG A 153 8.00 0.60 0.72
N LEU A 154 7.07 1.53 0.63
CA LEU A 154 7.26 2.95 0.90
C LEU A 154 6.24 3.43 1.93
N VAL A 155 6.71 4.18 2.92
CA VAL A 155 5.86 4.87 3.90
C VAL A 155 6.04 6.37 3.72
N VAL A 156 4.94 7.11 3.66
CA VAL A 156 4.96 8.57 3.54
C VAL A 156 4.10 9.20 4.62
N LEU A 157 4.63 10.22 5.28
CA LEU A 157 3.91 11.10 6.19
C LEU A 157 3.70 12.44 5.48
N ALA A 158 2.46 12.89 5.36
CA ALA A 158 2.10 14.12 4.66
C ALA A 158 1.04 14.91 5.43
N GLY A 159 1.02 16.23 5.30
CA GLY A 159 -0.03 17.05 5.91
C GLY A 159 -1.43 16.63 5.43
N ASP A 160 -2.42 16.70 6.31
CA ASP A 160 -3.77 16.15 6.07
C ASP A 160 -4.40 16.61 4.74
N THR A 161 -4.45 17.92 4.50
CA THR A 161 -5.07 18.51 3.30
C THR A 161 -4.03 19.07 2.33
N GLY A 162 -2.85 18.46 2.27
CA GLY A 162 -1.71 18.97 1.50
C GLY A 162 -1.67 18.52 0.04
N ALA A 163 -0.83 19.18 -0.75
CA ALA A 163 -0.55 18.86 -2.15
C ALA A 163 -0.03 17.42 -2.34
N VAL A 164 0.60 16.83 -1.32
CA VAL A 164 1.10 15.45 -1.35
C VAL A 164 -0.04 14.44 -1.39
N VAL A 165 -1.08 14.63 -0.57
CA VAL A 165 -2.25 13.73 -0.55
C VAL A 165 -3.00 13.81 -1.88
N ALA A 166 -3.16 15.03 -2.43
CA ALA A 166 -3.73 15.23 -3.76
C ALA A 166 -2.90 14.60 -4.88
N ALA A 167 -1.56 14.70 -4.81
CA ALA A 167 -0.66 14.06 -5.76
C ALA A 167 -0.74 12.53 -5.69
N CYS A 168 -0.90 11.95 -4.49
CA CYS A 168 -1.12 10.52 -4.31
C CYS A 168 -2.43 10.05 -4.97
N ALA A 169 -3.54 10.75 -4.74
CA ALA A 169 -4.81 10.46 -5.38
C ALA A 169 -4.70 10.56 -6.91
N GLY A 170 -4.09 11.63 -7.42
CA GLY A 170 -3.86 11.81 -8.85
C GLY A 170 -2.91 10.79 -9.48
N TYR A 171 -1.96 10.24 -8.72
CA TYR A 171 -1.12 9.12 -9.16
C TYR A 171 -1.98 7.86 -9.31
N ALA A 172 -2.76 7.53 -8.28
CA ALA A 172 -3.62 6.34 -8.27
C ALA A 172 -4.69 6.36 -9.38
N GLU A 173 -5.21 7.54 -9.75
CA GLU A 173 -6.16 7.67 -10.87
C GLU A 173 -5.52 7.43 -12.24
N ARG A 174 -4.25 7.83 -12.43
CA ARG A 174 -3.53 7.66 -13.71
C ARG A 174 -3.03 6.24 -13.91
N ASP A 175 -2.66 5.57 -12.82
CA ASP A 175 -2.08 4.23 -12.80
C ASP A 175 -3.12 3.14 -12.46
N ALA A 176 -4.41 3.50 -12.43
CA ALA A 176 -5.50 2.57 -12.10
C ALA A 176 -5.59 1.36 -13.06
N ASP A 177 -5.15 1.55 -14.31
CA ASP A 177 -5.18 0.53 -15.36
C ASP A 177 -3.92 -0.36 -15.41
N ASP A 178 -2.82 0.08 -14.79
CA ASP A 178 -1.54 -0.64 -14.70
C ASP A 178 -1.13 -0.72 -13.23
N ALA A 179 -1.79 -1.60 -12.46
CA ALA A 179 -1.72 -1.66 -10.99
C ALA A 179 -0.36 -2.17 -10.47
N GLY A 180 0.73 -1.51 -10.86
CA GLY A 180 2.09 -1.73 -10.38
C GLY A 180 2.31 -1.22 -8.97
N ILE A 181 1.46 -0.31 -8.46
CA ILE A 181 1.52 0.20 -7.08
C ILE A 181 0.13 0.17 -6.45
N THR A 182 0.05 -0.33 -5.22
CA THR A 182 -1.14 -0.24 -4.38
C THR A 182 -0.84 0.63 -3.16
N ILE A 183 -1.78 1.50 -2.79
CA ILE A 183 -1.63 2.49 -1.73
C ILE A 183 -2.79 2.39 -0.73
N GLY A 184 -2.47 2.45 0.56
CA GLY A 184 -3.42 2.66 1.64
C GLY A 184 -3.17 3.98 2.34
N LEU A 185 -4.22 4.76 2.55
CA LEU A 185 -4.18 6.07 3.23
C LEU A 185 -4.90 5.99 4.57
N SER A 186 -4.32 6.55 5.63
CA SER A 186 -4.97 6.68 6.94
C SER A 186 -6.03 7.79 6.95
N ALA A 187 -6.85 7.81 8.00
CA ALA A 187 -7.60 9.03 8.36
C ALA A 187 -6.62 10.11 8.87
N PRO A 188 -7.04 11.38 8.98
CA PRO A 188 -6.25 12.42 9.62
C PRO A 188 -5.88 12.04 11.04
N ALA A 189 -4.62 12.20 11.40
CA ALA A 189 -4.10 11.83 12.71
C ALA A 189 -3.11 12.86 13.23
N GLY A 190 -3.09 13.01 14.56
CA GLY A 190 -2.07 13.81 15.23
C GLY A 190 -0.80 13.01 15.55
N PRO A 191 0.28 13.68 15.97
CA PRO A 191 1.58 13.07 16.31
C PRO A 191 1.50 11.92 17.32
N VAL A 192 0.64 12.04 18.34
CA VAL A 192 0.47 11.01 19.37
C VAL A 192 -0.20 9.74 18.81
N THR A 193 -1.00 9.88 17.75
CA THR A 193 -1.78 8.79 17.14
C THR A 193 -1.12 8.18 15.91
N ALA A 194 0.16 8.50 15.62
CA ALA A 194 0.89 8.03 14.45
C ALA A 194 0.85 6.49 14.30
N ALA A 195 1.03 5.75 15.39
CA ALA A 195 0.96 4.28 15.38
C ALA A 195 -0.42 3.74 14.95
N GLY A 196 -1.50 4.43 15.35
CA GLY A 196 -2.86 4.11 14.92
C GLY A 196 -3.06 4.38 13.43
N ALA A 197 -2.61 5.56 12.97
CA ALA A 197 -2.67 5.93 11.56
C ALA A 197 -1.87 4.99 10.65
N TYR A 198 -0.72 4.48 11.11
CA TYR A 198 0.05 3.48 10.36
C TYR A 198 -0.76 2.19 10.16
N LYS A 199 -1.36 1.67 11.24
CA LYS A 199 -2.24 0.49 11.17
C LYS A 199 -3.44 0.72 10.26
N GLN A 200 -4.02 1.92 10.28
CA GLN A 200 -5.13 2.28 9.40
C GLN A 200 -4.71 2.27 7.92
N ALA A 201 -3.54 2.84 7.60
CA ALA A 201 -2.98 2.83 6.26
C ALA A 201 -2.65 1.39 5.79
N GLU A 202 -2.09 0.54 6.65
CA GLU A 202 -1.88 -0.89 6.35
C GLU A 202 -3.19 -1.64 6.08
N GLN A 203 -4.24 -1.37 6.86
CA GLN A 203 -5.57 -1.96 6.63
C GLN A 203 -6.16 -1.51 5.30
N ALA A 204 -6.08 -0.21 4.99
CA ALA A 204 -6.53 0.35 3.73
C ALA A 204 -5.77 -0.26 2.54
N LEU A 205 -4.46 -0.41 2.66
CA LEU A 205 -3.61 -1.07 1.67
C LEU A 205 -4.01 -2.54 1.44
N SER A 206 -4.28 -3.29 2.51
CA SER A 206 -4.80 -4.66 2.41
C SER A 206 -6.15 -4.74 1.70
N VAL A 207 -7.04 -3.77 1.93
CA VAL A 207 -8.32 -3.67 1.23
C VAL A 207 -8.13 -3.30 -0.25
N ALA A 208 -7.24 -2.35 -0.54
CA ALA A 208 -6.90 -1.92 -1.89
C ALA A 208 -6.42 -3.11 -2.73
N ARG A 209 -5.50 -3.93 -2.20
CA ARG A 209 -5.02 -5.16 -2.87
C ARG A 209 -6.14 -6.14 -3.14
N ARG A 210 -6.95 -6.46 -2.13
CA ARG A 210 -8.05 -7.42 -2.25
C ARG A 210 -9.12 -6.98 -3.24
N ARG A 211 -9.33 -5.67 -3.40
CA ARG A 211 -10.30 -5.08 -4.33
C ARG A 211 -9.71 -4.76 -5.70
N GLY A 212 -8.40 -4.94 -5.91
CA GLY A 212 -7.72 -4.52 -7.13
C GLY A 212 -7.82 -3.01 -7.39
N LYS A 213 -7.82 -2.19 -6.33
CA LYS A 213 -7.83 -0.72 -6.42
C LYS A 213 -6.41 -0.20 -6.19
N ALA A 214 -6.02 0.84 -6.94
CA ALA A 214 -4.73 1.51 -6.74
C ALA A 214 -4.64 2.24 -5.40
N LEU A 215 -5.73 2.83 -4.91
CA LEU A 215 -5.80 3.56 -3.64
C LEU A 215 -7.09 3.24 -2.89
N VAL A 216 -6.98 3.08 -1.57
CA VAL A 216 -8.11 3.07 -0.64
C VAL A 216 -7.76 3.95 0.54
N GLU A 217 -8.72 4.77 0.96
CA GLU A 217 -8.62 5.55 2.20
C GLU A 217 -9.26 4.80 3.36
N HIS A 218 -8.68 4.92 4.56
CA HIS A 218 -9.25 4.31 5.75
C HIS A 218 -10.62 4.92 6.12
N GLU A 219 -10.83 6.20 5.81
CA GLU A 219 -12.13 6.84 6.03
C GLU A 219 -13.25 6.15 5.22
N ASP A 220 -12.95 5.67 4.00
CA ASP A 220 -13.88 4.87 3.18
C ASP A 220 -14.17 3.47 3.78
N LEU A 221 -13.33 3.01 4.71
CA LEU A 221 -13.60 1.79 5.48
C LEU A 221 -14.58 2.07 6.62
N ALA A 222 -14.47 3.23 7.26
CA ALA A 222 -15.29 3.65 8.39
C ALA A 222 -16.73 4.04 7.99
N THR A 223 -16.94 4.57 6.77
CA THR A 223 -18.27 4.93 6.26
C THR A 223 -19.12 3.74 5.79
N GLY A 224 -18.55 2.53 5.69
CA GLY A 224 -19.21 1.45 4.94
C GLY A 224 -19.66 0.24 5.73
N SER A 225 -18.78 -0.39 6.51
CA SER A 225 -19.05 -1.76 6.98
C SER A 225 -17.94 -2.34 7.84
N VAL A 226 -18.27 -3.19 8.82
CA VAL A 226 -17.29 -4.08 9.50
C VAL A 226 -16.82 -5.21 8.57
N LEU A 227 -17.54 -5.46 7.47
CA LEU A 227 -17.28 -6.58 6.56
C LEU A 227 -15.86 -6.68 5.97
N PRO A 228 -15.14 -5.60 5.63
CA PRO A 228 -13.74 -5.66 5.18
C PRO A 228 -12.79 -6.24 6.23
N LEU A 229 -13.12 -6.12 7.53
CA LEU A 229 -12.37 -6.72 8.64
C LEU A 229 -12.63 -8.22 8.78
N LEU A 230 -13.75 -8.72 8.23
CA LEU A 230 -14.10 -10.15 8.23
C LEU A 230 -13.46 -10.94 7.08
N ALA A 231 -12.80 -10.26 6.14
CA ALA A 231 -12.16 -10.90 4.99
C ALA A 231 -10.74 -11.43 5.30
N ASP A 232 -10.45 -11.75 6.57
CA ASP A 232 -9.29 -12.53 7.01
C ASP A 232 -9.55 -14.03 6.79
N ASP A 233 -8.55 -14.78 6.32
CA ASP A 233 -8.71 -16.20 6.00
C ASP A 233 -9.09 -17.06 7.23
N ALA A 234 -8.60 -16.71 8.42
CA ALA A 234 -8.99 -17.38 9.67
C ALA A 234 -10.44 -17.09 10.03
N VAL A 235 -10.91 -15.86 9.79
CA VAL A 235 -12.32 -15.47 10.01
C VAL A 235 -13.23 -16.19 9.02
N ARG A 236 -12.84 -16.30 7.74
CA ARG A 236 -13.60 -17.08 6.75
C ARG A 236 -13.65 -18.56 7.10
N ALA A 237 -12.54 -19.17 7.50
CA ALA A 237 -12.51 -20.57 7.91
C ALA A 237 -13.39 -20.84 9.14
N PHE A 238 -13.41 -19.91 10.10
CA PHE A 238 -14.30 -19.99 11.26
C PHE A 238 -15.78 -19.84 10.84
N ALA A 239 -16.11 -18.85 10.01
CA ALA A 239 -17.46 -18.63 9.48
C ALA A 239 -17.98 -19.83 8.67
N ASP A 240 -17.12 -20.40 7.81
CA ASP A 240 -17.42 -21.64 7.09
C ASP A 240 -17.65 -22.81 8.05
N GLY A 241 -16.86 -22.88 9.13
CA GLY A 241 -17.03 -23.87 10.18
C GLY A 241 -18.41 -23.82 10.84
N MET A 242 -18.93 -22.62 11.10
CA MET A 242 -20.26 -22.41 11.69
C MET A 242 -21.41 -22.79 10.75
N LEU A 243 -21.29 -22.48 9.46
CA LEU A 243 -22.36 -22.70 8.48
C LEU A 243 -22.34 -24.09 7.82
N ARG A 244 -21.23 -24.82 7.93
CA ARG A 244 -21.01 -26.13 7.29
C ARG A 244 -22.12 -27.14 7.57
N ALA A 245 -22.56 -27.29 8.82
CA ALA A 245 -23.60 -28.26 9.16
C ALA A 245 -24.95 -27.96 8.46
N LEU A 246 -25.26 -26.68 8.23
CA LEU A 246 -26.45 -26.28 7.46
C LEU A 246 -26.27 -26.59 5.97
N ARG A 247 -25.09 -26.33 5.41
CA ARG A 247 -24.76 -26.63 4.01
C ARG A 247 -24.80 -28.13 3.72
N ASP A 248 -24.25 -28.95 4.61
CA ASP A 248 -24.26 -30.41 4.49
C ASP A 248 -25.71 -30.95 4.52
N HIS A 249 -26.56 -30.35 5.35
CA HIS A 249 -27.99 -30.67 5.39
C HIS A 249 -28.72 -30.24 4.12
N ASP A 250 -28.49 -29.03 3.63
CA ASP A 250 -29.08 -28.53 2.38
C ASP A 250 -28.65 -29.38 1.17
N ALA A 251 -27.40 -29.87 1.15
CA ALA A 251 -26.88 -30.74 0.09
C ALA A 251 -27.51 -32.16 0.05
N THR A 252 -28.06 -32.64 1.17
CA THR A 252 -28.60 -34.00 1.31
C THR A 252 -30.13 -34.08 1.30
N GLY A 253 -30.83 -32.94 1.26
CA GLY A 253 -32.29 -32.87 1.35
C GLY A 253 -32.95 -31.84 0.44
N ARG A 254 -34.24 -31.53 0.70
CA ARG A 254 -34.99 -30.41 0.07
C ARG A 254 -34.84 -29.11 0.88
N GLY A 255 -33.64 -28.84 1.38
CA GLY A 255 -33.38 -27.75 2.33
C GLY A 255 -32.87 -26.51 1.65
N ASP A 256 -33.48 -25.36 1.95
CA ASP A 256 -32.88 -24.04 1.70
C ASP A 256 -32.61 -23.36 3.06
N LEU A 257 -32.04 -24.06 4.04
CA LEU A 257 -31.87 -23.56 5.39
C LEU A 257 -30.94 -22.35 5.43
N VAL A 258 -29.84 -22.39 4.69
CA VAL A 258 -28.90 -21.26 4.61
C VAL A 258 -29.57 -20.04 3.97
N ALA A 259 -30.28 -20.23 2.86
CA ALA A 259 -31.02 -19.15 2.21
C ALA A 259 -32.17 -18.61 3.09
N SER A 260 -32.85 -19.50 3.82
CA SER A 260 -33.95 -19.11 4.70
C SER A 260 -33.45 -18.34 5.92
N LEU A 261 -32.30 -18.72 6.49
CA LEU A 261 -31.65 -18.02 7.59
C LEU A 261 -31.23 -16.63 7.14
N ARG A 262 -30.63 -16.53 5.94
CA ARG A 262 -30.24 -15.25 5.34
C ARG A 262 -31.45 -14.33 5.17
N ALA A 263 -32.51 -14.77 4.50
CA ALA A 263 -33.71 -13.97 4.29
C ALA A 263 -34.34 -13.51 5.61
N TRP A 264 -34.40 -14.39 6.60
CA TRP A 264 -34.93 -14.05 7.92
C TRP A 264 -34.09 -13.02 8.68
N LEU A 265 -32.76 -13.16 8.66
CA LEU A 265 -31.85 -12.18 9.28
C LEU A 265 -31.84 -10.84 8.54
N SER A 266 -31.90 -10.84 7.19
CA SER A 266 -32.01 -9.63 6.38
C SER A 266 -33.27 -8.82 6.69
N ARG A 267 -34.35 -9.47 7.12
CA ARG A 267 -35.60 -8.82 7.56
C ARG A 267 -35.69 -8.65 9.07
N HIS A 268 -34.56 -8.68 9.79
CA HIS A 268 -34.48 -8.50 11.23
C HIS A 268 -35.39 -9.45 12.03
N GLY A 269 -35.59 -10.66 11.51
CA GLY A 269 -36.42 -11.70 12.10
C GLY A 269 -37.93 -11.59 11.82
N GLN A 270 -38.35 -10.70 10.91
CA GLN A 270 -39.75 -10.57 10.52
C GLN A 270 -40.21 -11.76 9.65
N TRP A 271 -41.06 -12.60 10.23
CA TRP A 271 -41.53 -13.84 9.60
C TRP A 271 -42.25 -13.63 8.27
N ASP A 272 -43.20 -12.69 8.20
CA ASP A 272 -44.03 -12.52 7.00
C ASP A 272 -43.22 -11.92 5.84
N ALA A 273 -42.36 -10.92 6.11
CA ALA A 273 -41.50 -10.31 5.11
C ALA A 273 -40.46 -11.29 4.55
N ALA A 274 -39.77 -12.04 5.42
CA ALA A 274 -38.79 -13.02 4.98
C ALA A 274 -39.42 -14.22 4.25
N ALA A 275 -40.62 -14.64 4.65
CA ALA A 275 -41.34 -15.70 3.96
C ALA A 275 -41.80 -15.25 2.56
N ALA A 276 -42.20 -13.98 2.41
CA ALA A 276 -42.52 -13.38 1.12
C ALA A 276 -41.30 -13.33 0.18
N ASP A 277 -40.13 -12.91 0.68
CA ASP A 277 -38.88 -12.88 -0.12
C ASP A 277 -38.50 -14.27 -0.65
N LEU A 278 -38.82 -15.33 0.10
CA LEU A 278 -38.52 -16.72 -0.25
C LEU A 278 -39.64 -17.41 -1.05
N GLY A 279 -40.81 -16.78 -1.22
CA GLY A 279 -41.97 -17.40 -1.86
C GLY A 279 -42.57 -18.58 -1.08
N VAL A 280 -42.42 -18.62 0.25
CA VAL A 280 -42.93 -19.71 1.10
C VAL A 280 -43.95 -19.21 2.12
N HIS A 281 -44.70 -20.12 2.73
CA HIS A 281 -45.59 -19.76 3.84
C HIS A 281 -44.78 -19.52 5.12
N ARG A 282 -45.21 -18.56 5.97
CA ARG A 282 -44.55 -18.26 7.27
C ARG A 282 -44.36 -19.48 8.18
N HIS A 283 -45.26 -20.45 8.11
CA HIS A 283 -45.17 -21.70 8.88
C HIS A 283 -44.01 -22.58 8.39
N THR A 284 -43.77 -22.61 7.08
CA THR A 284 -42.61 -23.29 6.49
C THR A 284 -41.31 -22.62 6.91
N LEU A 285 -41.25 -21.27 6.88
CA LEU A 285 -40.07 -20.55 7.34
C LEU A 285 -39.78 -20.80 8.83
N ARG A 286 -40.81 -20.77 9.69
CA ARG A 286 -40.65 -21.08 11.11
C ARG A 286 -40.15 -22.51 11.36
N TYR A 287 -40.66 -23.48 10.59
CA TYR A 287 -40.15 -24.85 10.63
C TYR A 287 -38.67 -24.92 10.23
N ARG A 288 -38.28 -24.23 9.14
CA ARG A 288 -36.88 -24.16 8.70
C ARG A 288 -35.98 -23.49 9.75
N MET A 289 -36.41 -22.40 10.40
CA MET A 289 -35.62 -21.74 11.46
C MET A 289 -35.47 -22.60 12.70
N ARG A 290 -36.52 -23.33 13.11
CA ARG A 290 -36.41 -24.32 14.18
C ARG A 290 -35.39 -25.42 13.84
N ARG A 291 -35.36 -25.86 12.57
CA ARG A 291 -34.38 -26.83 12.10
C ARG A 291 -32.95 -26.27 12.12
N VAL A 292 -32.77 -25.00 11.80
CA VAL A 292 -31.47 -24.30 11.94
C VAL A 292 -31.00 -24.33 13.40
N GLU A 293 -31.88 -23.97 14.35
CA GLU A 293 -31.56 -24.01 15.79
C GLU A 293 -31.17 -25.42 16.26
N GLU A 294 -31.89 -26.45 15.80
CA GLU A 294 -31.60 -27.86 16.12
C GLU A 294 -30.24 -28.32 15.58
N ILE A 295 -29.89 -27.95 14.34
CA ILE A 295 -28.62 -28.36 13.72
C ILE A 295 -27.43 -27.63 14.36
N LEU A 296 -27.58 -26.34 14.64
CA LEU A 296 -26.51 -25.53 15.21
C LEU A 296 -26.38 -25.69 16.74
N GLY A 297 -27.43 -26.18 17.41
CA GLY A 297 -27.49 -26.25 18.88
C GLY A 297 -27.51 -24.87 19.54
N ARG A 298 -27.96 -23.84 18.81
CA ARG A 298 -27.99 -22.44 19.24
C ARG A 298 -29.39 -21.87 19.04
N SER A 299 -29.87 -21.07 19.99
CA SER A 299 -31.16 -20.41 19.84
C SER A 299 -31.04 -19.15 19.00
N LEU A 300 -31.92 -19.01 18.01
CA LEU A 300 -32.08 -17.80 17.24
C LEU A 300 -32.89 -16.74 18.01
N ASP A 301 -33.31 -16.95 19.25
CA ASP A 301 -33.87 -15.86 20.08
C ASP A 301 -32.77 -15.01 20.74
N ASP A 302 -31.54 -15.52 20.78
CA ASP A 302 -30.38 -14.81 21.29
C ASP A 302 -29.84 -13.81 20.23
N PRO A 303 -29.78 -12.49 20.54
CA PRO A 303 -29.27 -11.49 19.62
C PRO A 303 -27.79 -11.69 19.25
N ASP A 304 -26.97 -12.24 20.14
CA ASP A 304 -25.55 -12.49 19.88
C ASP A 304 -25.39 -13.63 18.87
N VAL A 305 -26.23 -14.68 18.98
CA VAL A 305 -26.29 -15.76 17.99
C VAL A 305 -26.72 -15.23 16.62
N ARG A 306 -27.74 -14.37 16.56
CA ARG A 306 -28.17 -13.75 15.29
C ARG A 306 -27.05 -12.92 14.67
N MET A 307 -26.35 -12.14 15.48
CA MET A 307 -25.24 -11.30 15.02
C MET A 307 -24.10 -12.17 14.45
N GLU A 308 -23.64 -13.17 15.20
CA GLU A 308 -22.57 -14.06 14.75
C GLU A 308 -22.93 -14.80 13.45
N LEU A 309 -24.15 -15.31 13.33
CA LEU A 309 -24.62 -15.98 12.11
C LEU A 309 -24.75 -15.01 10.93
N TRP A 310 -25.18 -13.78 11.18
CA TRP A 310 -25.23 -12.75 10.13
C TRP A 310 -23.83 -12.40 9.63
N LEU A 311 -22.87 -12.20 10.54
CA LEU A 311 -21.48 -11.95 10.19
C LEU A 311 -20.87 -13.13 9.44
N ALA A 312 -21.18 -14.37 9.84
CA ALA A 312 -20.76 -15.58 9.15
C ALA A 312 -21.24 -15.61 7.70
N LEU A 313 -22.54 -15.37 7.47
CA LEU A 313 -23.14 -15.32 6.13
C LEU A 313 -22.51 -14.23 5.25
N LYS A 314 -22.17 -13.08 5.84
CA LYS A 314 -21.50 -12.01 5.10
C LYS A 314 -20.03 -12.32 4.81
N ALA A 315 -19.32 -12.99 5.73
CA ALA A 315 -17.90 -13.35 5.57
C ALA A 315 -17.67 -14.42 4.48
N THR A 316 -18.61 -15.34 4.28
CA THR A 316 -18.48 -16.43 3.29
C THR A 316 -18.96 -16.05 1.89
N GLY A 317 -19.11 -14.75 1.58
CA GLY A 317 -19.51 -14.26 0.25
C GLY A 317 -20.98 -14.54 -0.12
N GLU A 318 -21.75 -15.06 0.83
CA GLU A 318 -23.16 -15.37 0.68
C GLU A 318 -24.06 -14.13 0.87
N GLY A 319 -23.46 -12.99 1.23
CA GLY A 319 -24.08 -11.69 1.38
C GLY A 319 -24.20 -10.86 0.10
N GLY A 320 -24.59 -11.46 -1.03
CA GLY A 320 -24.73 -10.75 -2.31
C GLY A 320 -25.76 -9.61 -2.26
N ALA A 321 -25.27 -8.41 -2.63
CA ALA A 321 -25.93 -7.21 -3.14
C ALA A 321 -27.22 -6.70 -2.43
N GLU A 322 -27.05 -5.65 -1.62
CA GLU A 322 -27.95 -4.49 -1.63
C GLU A 322 -27.18 -3.31 -2.24
#